data_AF-A0A8D8D1F7-F1
#
_entry.id   AF-A0A8D8D1F7-F1
#
_cell.length_a   1.000
_cell.length_b   1.000
_cell.length_c   1.000
_cell.angle_alpha   90.00
_cell.angle_beta   90.00
_cell.angle_gamma   90.00
#
_symmetry.space_group_name_H-M   'P 1'
#
loop_
_entity.id
_entity.type
_entity.pdbx_description
1 polymer ?
#
loop_
_entity_poly.entity_id
_entity_poly.type
_entity_poly.pdbx_seq_one_letter_code
_entity_poly.pdbx_strand_id
1 'polypeptide(L)'
;QDYQVKLLQRTEDSLTLLLPKAEVHQNCTIEPSAIRYQIFYEEYRPVQNNETEDCELRNCSLVSSYDRSTTIRGLKPFTKYQFQVKLVNYYQEQIGLTQDLLESPRLGSPTVFSTAAGAPSTPENVSAVAISPTEAVVHWSPPK
;
A
#
# COMPACT_ATOMS: atom_id res chain seq x y z
N GLN A 1 1.73 -19.52 -6.89
CA GLN A 1 1.33 -18.42 -7.78
C GLN A 1 1.42 -17.09 -7.01
N ASP A 2 1.49 -15.96 -7.69
CA ASP A 2 1.79 -14.67 -7.08
C ASP A 2 0.52 -13.80 -6.87
N TYR A 3 0.13 -13.55 -5.61
CA TYR A 3 -1.02 -12.73 -5.22
C TYR A 3 -0.73 -11.23 -5.37
N GLN A 4 -0.59 -10.77 -6.62
CA GLN A 4 -0.33 -9.36 -6.90
C GLN A 4 -1.59 -8.50 -6.89
N VAL A 5 -1.45 -7.28 -6.37
CA VAL A 5 -2.51 -6.27 -6.34
C VAL A 5 -2.48 -5.46 -7.62
N LYS A 6 -3.64 -5.06 -8.13
CA LYS A 6 -3.75 -4.14 -9.27
C LYS A 6 -4.28 -2.79 -8.82
N LEU A 7 -3.83 -1.73 -9.46
CA LEU A 7 -4.34 -0.38 -9.22
C LEU A 7 -5.56 -0.12 -10.10
N LEU A 8 -6.66 0.36 -9.51
CA LEU A 8 -7.85 0.82 -10.23
C LEU A 8 -7.87 2.34 -10.41
N GLN A 9 -7.62 3.06 -9.31
CA GLN A 9 -7.68 4.51 -9.29
C GLN A 9 -6.69 5.06 -8.27
N ARG A 10 -6.17 6.27 -8.53
CA ARG A 10 -5.33 7.02 -7.60
C ARG A 10 -5.81 8.45 -7.47
N THR A 11 -5.82 8.97 -6.25
CA THR A 11 -5.94 10.38 -5.91
C THR A 11 -4.66 10.86 -5.22
N GLU A 12 -4.62 12.10 -4.78
CA GLU A 12 -3.52 12.64 -3.98
C GLU A 12 -3.38 11.94 -2.63
N ASP A 13 -4.50 11.52 -2.02
CA ASP A 13 -4.56 11.01 -0.65
C ASP A 13 -5.03 9.55 -0.56
N SER A 14 -5.35 8.92 -1.69
CA SER A 14 -5.92 7.57 -1.70
C SER A 14 -5.54 6.73 -2.91
N LEU A 15 -5.54 5.41 -2.71
CA LEU A 15 -5.32 4.41 -3.74
C LEU A 15 -6.45 3.39 -3.68
N THR A 16 -7.11 3.17 -4.81
CA THR A 16 -8.13 2.13 -4.98
C THR A 16 -7.47 0.90 -5.60
N LEU A 17 -7.49 -0.19 -4.85
CA LEU A 17 -6.80 -1.44 -5.15
C LEU A 17 -7.82 -2.51 -5.56
N LEU A 18 -7.51 -3.23 -6.64
CA LEU A 18 -8.17 -4.48 -7.01
C LEU A 18 -7.34 -5.64 -6.48
N LEU A 19 -7.93 -6.36 -5.53
CA LEU A 19 -7.34 -7.50 -4.87
C LEU A 19 -7.46 -8.77 -5.76
N PRO A 20 -6.48 -9.67 -5.68
CA PRO A 20 -6.47 -10.89 -6.47
C PRO A 20 -7.67 -11.78 -6.11
N LYS A 21 -8.06 -12.66 -7.02
CA LYS A 21 -9.05 -13.70 -6.71
C LYS A 21 -8.37 -14.80 -5.90
N ALA A 22 -9.08 -15.38 -4.94
CA ALA A 22 -8.63 -16.62 -4.34
C ALA A 22 -8.55 -17.71 -5.40
N GLU A 23 -7.47 -18.47 -5.35
CA GLU A 23 -7.32 -19.64 -6.19
C GLU A 23 -8.16 -20.78 -5.63
N VAL A 24 -8.85 -21.47 -6.52
CA VAL A 24 -9.58 -22.69 -6.21
C VAL A 24 -9.01 -23.79 -7.08
N HIS A 25 -8.85 -24.99 -6.51
CA HIS A 25 -8.40 -26.14 -7.28
C HIS A 25 -9.32 -26.36 -8.49
N GLN A 26 -8.77 -26.76 -9.65
CA GLN A 26 -9.51 -26.86 -10.92
C GLN A 26 -10.76 -27.74 -10.84
N ASN A 27 -10.72 -28.77 -9.98
CA ASN A 27 -11.83 -29.70 -9.74
C ASN A 27 -12.79 -29.29 -8.62
N CYS A 28 -12.60 -28.12 -8.02
CA CYS A 28 -13.43 -27.63 -6.94
C CYS A 28 -14.49 -26.68 -7.50
N THR A 29 -15.75 -27.09 -7.42
CA THR A 29 -16.92 -26.29 -7.86
C THR A 29 -17.43 -25.35 -6.77
N ILE A 30 -16.88 -25.44 -5.56
CA ILE A 30 -17.31 -24.65 -4.41
C ILE A 30 -16.52 -23.36 -4.39
N GLU A 31 -17.22 -22.22 -4.40
CA GLU A 31 -16.59 -20.93 -4.20
C GLU A 31 -16.08 -20.81 -2.76
N PRO A 32 -14.83 -20.36 -2.55
CA PRO A 32 -14.31 -20.12 -1.21
C PRO A 32 -15.11 -18.99 -0.55
N SER A 33 -15.89 -19.36 0.46
CA SER A 33 -16.68 -18.44 1.26
C SER A 33 -15.83 -17.72 2.32
N ALA A 34 -16.25 -16.50 2.66
CA ALA A 34 -15.70 -15.70 3.76
C ALA A 34 -14.19 -15.43 3.69
N ILE A 35 -13.68 -15.09 2.50
CA ILE A 35 -12.30 -14.62 2.34
C ILE A 35 -12.17 -13.20 2.86
N ARG A 36 -11.32 -13.04 3.87
CA ARG A 36 -10.86 -11.76 4.37
C ARG A 36 -9.50 -11.45 3.80
N TYR A 37 -9.39 -10.35 3.07
CA TYR A 37 -8.13 -9.81 2.62
C TYR A 37 -7.48 -9.02 3.75
N GLN A 38 -6.22 -9.33 4.03
CA GLN A 38 -5.32 -8.55 4.87
C GLN A 38 -4.33 -7.83 3.96
N ILE A 39 -4.42 -6.51 3.92
CA ILE A 39 -3.65 -5.63 3.05
C ILE A 39 -2.60 -4.95 3.93
N PHE A 40 -1.35 -5.30 3.72
CA PHE A 40 -0.20 -4.68 4.36
C PHE A 40 0.37 -3.60 3.47
N TYR A 41 0.64 -2.43 4.04
CA TYR A 41 1.22 -1.32 3.29
C TYR A 41 2.10 -0.42 4.14
N GLU A 42 3.00 0.27 3.45
CA GLU A 42 3.94 1.22 4.01
C GLU A 42 4.48 2.15 2.92
N GLU A 43 5.13 3.25 3.33
CA GLU A 43 5.88 4.08 2.40
C GLU A 43 7.05 3.27 1.81
N TYR A 44 7.15 3.27 0.48
CA TYR A 44 8.13 2.49 -0.24
C TYR A 44 9.54 2.98 0.07
N ARG A 45 10.37 2.08 0.57
CA ARG A 45 11.81 2.27 0.73
C ARG A 45 12.52 1.21 -0.10
N PRO A 46 13.56 1.57 -0.87
CA PRO A 46 14.35 0.57 -1.57
C PRO A 46 15.00 -0.35 -0.52
N VAL A 47 14.66 -1.64 -0.60
CA VAL A 47 15.17 -2.69 0.29
C VAL A 47 16.69 -2.71 0.19
N GLN A 48 17.38 -2.53 1.31
CA GLN A 48 18.83 -2.70 1.35
C GLN A 48 19.19 -4.18 1.52
N ASN A 49 20.36 -4.59 1.00
CA ASN A 49 20.84 -5.97 1.13
C ASN A 49 20.83 -6.37 2.61
N ASN A 50 19.97 -7.34 2.97
CA ASN A 50 19.69 -7.93 4.29
C ASN A 50 18.33 -7.59 4.93
N GLU A 51 17.49 -6.74 4.32
CA GLU A 51 16.14 -6.48 4.81
C GLU A 51 15.11 -7.44 4.18
N THR A 52 14.18 -7.96 4.99
CA THR A 52 13.12 -8.85 4.50
C THR A 52 12.10 -8.05 3.69
N GLU A 53 11.77 -8.53 2.48
CA GLU A 53 10.75 -7.89 1.63
C GLU A 53 9.35 -7.95 2.27
N ASP A 54 9.08 -8.96 3.08
CA ASP A 54 7.78 -9.19 3.74
C ASP A 54 7.42 -8.11 4.76
N CYS A 55 6.35 -7.39 4.46
CA CYS A 55 5.77 -6.35 5.30
C CYS A 55 5.27 -6.87 6.65
N GLU A 56 4.82 -8.13 6.72
CA GLU A 56 4.33 -8.73 7.97
C GLU A 56 5.39 -8.71 9.08
N LEU A 57 6.65 -8.92 8.72
CA LEU A 57 7.76 -8.94 9.68
C LEU A 57 8.24 -7.54 10.09
N ARG A 58 7.88 -6.52 9.29
CA ARG A 58 8.30 -5.12 9.48
C ARG A 58 7.27 -4.26 10.21
N ASN A 59 6.19 -4.84 10.73
CA ASN A 59 5.08 -4.14 11.39
C ASN A 59 4.45 -3.05 10.51
N CYS A 60 4.20 -3.37 9.24
CA CYS A 60 3.51 -2.48 8.32
C CYS A 60 2.07 -2.15 8.77
N SER A 61 1.49 -1.10 8.18
CA SER A 61 0.08 -0.79 8.38
C SER A 61 -0.79 -1.90 7.80
N LEU A 62 -1.85 -2.29 8.51
CA LEU A 62 -2.76 -3.36 8.12
C LEU A 62 -4.19 -2.83 7.95
N VAL A 63 -4.78 -3.09 6.79
CA VAL A 63 -6.21 -2.89 6.53
C VAL A 63 -6.84 -4.22 6.14
N SER A 64 -8.01 -4.51 6.69
CA SER A 64 -8.78 -5.71 6.33
C SER A 64 -9.99 -5.34 5.50
N SER A 65 -10.32 -6.19 4.52
CA SER A 65 -11.53 -6.05 3.71
C SER A 65 -12.06 -7.42 3.29
N TYR A 66 -13.37 -7.52 3.09
CA TYR A 66 -13.99 -8.67 2.42
C TYR A 66 -14.23 -8.39 0.92
N ASP A 67 -14.21 -7.11 0.54
CA ASP A 67 -14.41 -6.68 -0.84
C ASP A 67 -13.12 -6.78 -1.63
N ARG A 68 -13.23 -7.20 -2.88
CA ARG A 68 -12.10 -7.24 -3.82
C ARG A 68 -11.64 -5.85 -4.28
N SER A 69 -12.45 -4.82 -4.08
CA SER A 69 -12.13 -3.44 -4.42
C SER A 69 -12.10 -2.63 -3.14
N THR A 70 -10.90 -2.22 -2.71
CA THR A 70 -10.70 -1.47 -1.46
C THR A 70 -9.99 -0.17 -1.74
N THR A 71 -10.46 0.91 -1.13
CA THR A 71 -9.78 2.21 -1.14
C THR A 71 -8.99 2.40 0.14
N ILE A 72 -7.67 2.54 0.03
CA ILE A 72 -6.79 2.95 1.11
C ILE A 72 -6.71 4.48 1.09
N ARG A 73 -7.12 5.14 2.18
CA ARG A 73 -7.19 6.60 2.31
C ARG A 73 -6.15 7.12 3.31
N GLY A 74 -5.94 8.43 3.33
CA GLY A 74 -5.01 9.09 4.27
C GLY A 74 -3.55 8.85 3.91
N LEU A 75 -3.26 8.57 2.64
CA LEU A 75 -1.91 8.45 2.12
C LEU A 75 -1.34 9.84 1.85
N LYS A 76 -0.01 9.96 1.87
CA LYS A 76 0.65 11.22 1.52
C LYS A 76 0.59 11.47 0.01
N PRO A 77 0.37 12.72 -0.44
CA PRO A 77 0.50 13.10 -1.84
C PRO A 77 1.88 12.79 -2.41
N PHE A 78 1.93 12.51 -3.72
CA PHE A 78 3.16 12.28 -4.47
C PHE A 78 4.14 11.28 -3.82
N THR A 79 3.62 10.27 -3.12
CA THR A 79 4.41 9.33 -2.32
C THR A 79 4.20 7.91 -2.84
N LYS A 80 5.30 7.14 -2.92
CA LYS A 80 5.26 5.72 -3.28
C LYS A 80 4.96 4.87 -2.06
N TYR A 81 4.07 3.90 -2.22
CA TYR A 81 3.69 2.93 -1.21
C TYR A 81 3.88 1.52 -1.77
N GLN A 82 4.36 0.61 -0.90
CA GLN A 82 4.40 -0.81 -1.17
C GLN A 82 3.14 -1.47 -0.59
N PHE A 83 2.58 -2.43 -1.31
CA PHE A 83 1.43 -3.22 -0.91
C PHE A 83 1.73 -4.70 -1.01
N GLN A 84 1.35 -5.45 0.00
CA GLN A 84 1.31 -6.91 -0.01
C GLN A 84 -0.03 -7.37 0.53
N VAL A 85 -0.57 -8.46 -0.01
CA VAL A 85 -1.89 -8.96 0.37
C VAL A 85 -1.80 -10.41 0.76
N LYS A 86 -2.53 -10.74 1.81
CA LYS A 86 -2.74 -12.09 2.32
C LYS A 86 -4.24 -12.37 2.33
N LEU A 87 -4.61 -13.56 1.85
CA LEU A 87 -5.99 -14.01 1.84
C LEU A 87 -6.17 -14.96 3.01
N VAL A 88 -7.11 -14.65 3.89
CA VAL A 88 -7.38 -15.47 5.07
C VAL A 88 -8.83 -15.92 5.02
N ASN A 89 -9.07 -17.21 5.18
CA ASN A 89 -10.41 -17.76 5.32
C ASN A 89 -10.78 -17.88 6.81
N TYR A 90 -12.03 -17.60 7.16
CA TYR A 90 -12.62 -17.85 8.48
C TYR A 90 -12.23 -19.21 9.08
N TYR A 91 -12.26 -20.28 8.28
CA TYR A 91 -11.92 -21.63 8.76
C TYR A 91 -10.42 -21.79 9.08
N GLN A 92 -9.54 -21.07 8.37
CA GLN A 92 -8.10 -21.09 8.67
C GLN A 92 -7.82 -20.42 10.02
N GLU A 93 -8.56 -19.36 10.37
CA GLU A 93 -8.45 -18.70 11.67
C GLU A 93 -9.01 -19.56 12.82
N GLN A 94 -10.18 -20.17 12.61
CA GLN A 94 -10.91 -20.91 13.65
C GLN A 94 -10.28 -22.26 13.97
N ILE A 95 -9.85 -22.99 12.95
CA ILE A 95 -9.40 -24.39 13.12
C ILE A 95 -7.94 -24.41 13.61
N GLY A 96 -7.25 -23.26 13.66
CA GLY A 96 -5.85 -23.18 14.06
C GLY A 96 -4.98 -24.15 13.27
N LEU A 97 -5.35 -24.39 12.00
CA LEU A 97 -4.66 -25.36 11.15
C LEU A 97 -3.22 -24.89 11.04
N THR A 98 -2.38 -25.61 11.79
CA THR A 98 -0.94 -25.47 11.81
C THR A 98 -0.44 -25.57 10.37
N GLN A 99 0.65 -24.84 10.10
CA GLN A 99 1.34 -24.67 8.83
C GLN A 99 1.60 -25.94 7.99
N ASP A 100 1.28 -27.13 8.50
CA ASP A 100 1.62 -28.44 7.93
C ASP A 100 0.53 -29.06 7.03
N LEU A 101 -0.74 -28.63 7.09
CA LEU A 101 -1.84 -29.28 6.34
C LEU A 101 -2.42 -28.47 5.17
N LEU A 102 -2.24 -27.15 5.19
CA LEU A 102 -2.56 -26.22 4.12
C LEU A 102 -1.37 -25.29 3.99
N GLU A 103 -0.93 -24.94 2.78
CA GLU A 103 0.05 -23.86 2.62
C GLU A 103 -0.47 -22.65 3.38
N SER A 104 0.21 -22.30 4.48
CA SER A 104 -0.14 -21.11 5.27
C SER A 104 -0.30 -19.93 4.33
N PRO A 105 -1.35 -19.11 4.48
CA PRO A 105 -1.64 -18.06 3.51
C PRO A 105 -0.40 -17.18 3.33
N ARG A 106 0.26 -17.34 2.19
CA ARG A 106 1.52 -16.67 1.88
C ARG A 106 1.22 -15.21 1.54
N LEU A 107 2.12 -14.33 1.95
CA LEU A 107 2.12 -12.97 1.44
C LEU A 107 2.29 -13.02 -0.07
N GLY A 108 1.44 -12.29 -0.79
CA GLY A 108 1.67 -11.99 -2.19
C GLY A 108 2.93 -11.16 -2.38
N SER A 109 3.48 -11.16 -3.60
CA SER A 109 4.65 -10.35 -3.90
C SER A 109 4.35 -8.86 -3.76
N PRO A 110 5.36 -8.08 -3.31
CA PRO A 110 5.20 -6.65 -3.13
C PRO A 110 4.89 -5.97 -4.45
N THR A 111 3.89 -5.09 -4.43
CA THR A 111 3.56 -4.22 -5.56
C THR A 111 3.68 -2.77 -5.13
N VAL A 112 4.29 -1.93 -5.96
CA VAL A 112 4.56 -0.52 -5.63
C VAL A 112 3.68 0.41 -6.46
N PHE A 113 2.97 1.30 -5.79
CA PHE A 113 2.14 2.33 -6.43
C PHE A 113 2.43 3.70 -5.84
N SER A 114 2.32 4.74 -6.66
CA SER A 114 2.41 6.14 -6.20
C SER A 114 1.02 6.75 -6.05
N THR A 115 0.81 7.61 -5.06
CA THR A 115 -0.31 8.56 -5.07
C THR A 115 -0.12 9.61 -6.17
N ALA A 116 -1.21 10.27 -6.58
CA ALA A 116 -1.14 11.38 -7.51
C ALA A 116 -0.47 12.61 -6.87
N ALA A 117 -0.02 13.54 -7.69
CA ALA A 117 0.40 14.85 -7.18
C ALA A 117 -0.84 15.57 -6.64
N GLY A 118 -0.77 15.99 -5.38
CA GLY A 118 -1.75 16.90 -4.79
C GLY A 118 -1.32 18.35 -4.92
N ALA A 119 -2.07 19.26 -4.31
CA ALA A 119 -1.62 20.64 -4.15
C ALA A 119 -0.30 20.67 -3.35
N PRO A 120 0.76 21.33 -3.86
CA PRO A 120 2.01 21.45 -3.11
C PRO A 120 1.78 22.21 -1.80
N SER A 121 2.53 21.85 -0.76
CA SER A 121 2.49 22.57 0.50
C SER A 121 3.12 23.98 0.34
N THR A 122 2.98 24.83 1.36
CA THR A 122 3.54 26.19 1.31
C THR A 122 5.07 26.16 1.33
N PRO A 123 5.75 26.99 0.53
CA PRO A 123 7.21 27.08 0.55
C PRO A 123 7.72 27.55 1.92
N GLU A 124 8.88 27.04 2.34
CA GLU A 124 9.47 27.38 3.63
C GLU A 124 10.47 28.55 3.49
N ASN A 125 10.78 29.23 4.60
CA ASN A 125 11.84 30.25 4.66
C ASN A 125 11.73 31.37 3.61
N VAL A 126 10.50 31.82 3.33
CA VAL A 126 10.27 32.94 2.41
C VAL A 126 10.86 34.20 3.01
N SER A 127 11.83 34.78 2.32
CA SER A 127 12.47 36.05 2.69
C SER A 127 12.67 36.90 1.45
N ALA A 128 12.65 38.21 1.63
CA ALA A 128 12.88 39.16 0.56
C ALA A 128 13.84 40.26 1.03
N VAL A 129 14.81 40.61 0.20
CA VAL A 129 15.78 41.67 0.44
C VAL A 129 15.63 42.72 -0.66
N ALA A 130 15.23 43.93 -0.29
CA ALA A 130 15.13 45.04 -1.23
C ALA A 130 16.53 45.48 -1.68
N ILE A 131 16.74 45.58 -2.99
CA ILE A 131 17.99 46.05 -3.59
C ILE A 131 17.84 47.44 -4.21
N SER A 132 16.61 47.83 -4.58
CA SER A 132 16.24 49.18 -5.01
C SER A 132 14.77 49.47 -4.66
N PRO A 133 14.26 50.71 -4.81
CA PRO A 133 12.86 51.02 -4.52
C PRO A 133 11.84 50.22 -5.35
N THR A 134 12.28 49.62 -6.46
CA THR A 134 11.44 48.84 -7.37
C THR A 134 11.87 47.38 -7.52
N GLU A 135 12.93 46.94 -6.85
CA GLU A 135 13.49 45.60 -7.00
C GLU A 135 13.81 44.96 -5.65
N ALA A 136 13.51 43.66 -5.55
CA ALA A 136 13.87 42.85 -4.41
C ALA A 136 14.31 41.45 -4.88
N VAL A 137 15.26 40.87 -4.15
CA VAL A 137 15.65 39.47 -4.30
C VAL A 137 14.83 38.66 -3.31
N VAL A 138 14.15 37.63 -3.79
CA VAL A 138 13.29 36.75 -2.98
C VAL A 138 13.93 35.37 -2.90
N HIS A 139 14.04 34.83 -1.68
CA HIS A 139 14.54 33.49 -1.40
C HIS A 139 13.46 32.67 -0.72
N TRP A 140 13.37 31.39 -1.06
CA TRP A 140 12.52 30.42 -0.37
C TRP A 140 13.16 29.02 -0.46
N SER A 141 12.76 28.15 0.45
CA SER A 141 13.07 26.72 0.45
C SER A 141 11.90 25.92 -0.11
N PRO A 142 12.14 24.72 -0.68
CA PRO A 142 11.08 23.86 -1.18
C PRO A 142 10.01 23.53 -0.11
N PRO A 143 8.77 23.29 -0.53
CA PRO A 143 7.73 22.76 0.35
C PRO A 143 8.13 21.40 0.94
N LYS A 144 7.65 21.11 2.16
CA LYS A 144 7.76 19.78 2.79
C LYS A 144 6.77 18.79 2.21
#